data_AF-A0A8U0M6I9-F1
#
_entry.id   AF-A0A8U0M6I9-F1
#
_cell.length_a   1.000
_cell.length_b   1.000
_cell.length_c   1.000
_cell.angle_alpha   90.00
_cell.angle_beta   90.00
_cell.angle_gamma   90.00
#
_symmetry.space_group_name_H-M   'P 1'
#
loop_
_entity.id
_entity.type
_entity.pdbx_description
1 polymer ?
#
loop_
_entity_poly.entity_id
_entity_poly.type
_entity_poly.pdbx_seq_one_letter_code
_entity_poly.pdbx_strand_id
1 'polypeptide(L)'
;MNIDSSAIANFISGISLTVSTVTLYFFIRDRSKQKYAIANEYTKQLLEWHSMTVEVLIKLRSCSAENKEDLLSRLSTQIEKGRFYFPNINKDDGFGLEKPTAYQGYRNLTLDFLVYSYNLFNKKNCQDFHDHAVILQREFTSNIFQILRPKELLNEIKFLTDKFYASNEIFEDFLSKEANAQIFTHHKS
;
A
#
# COMPACT_ATOMS: atom_id res chain seq x y z
N MET A 1 62.30 8.98 31.98
CA MET A 1 61.81 8.65 30.61
C MET A 1 60.69 9.62 30.30
N ASN A 2 60.96 10.67 29.52
CA ASN A 2 59.88 11.49 28.94
C ASN A 2 59.28 10.65 27.81
N ILE A 3 58.07 10.16 28.03
CA ILE A 3 57.30 9.58 26.92
C ILE A 3 57.01 10.76 25.99
N ASP A 4 57.44 10.67 24.73
CA ASP A 4 57.22 11.72 23.74
C ASP A 4 55.72 12.01 23.63
N SER A 5 55.32 13.21 24.05
CA SER A 5 53.94 13.68 24.01
C SER A 5 53.33 13.55 22.61
N SER A 6 54.16 13.66 21.56
CA SER A 6 53.81 13.44 20.16
C SER A 6 53.49 11.97 19.85
N ALA A 7 54.19 11.00 20.45
CA ALA A 7 53.90 9.57 20.26
C ALA A 7 52.56 9.19 20.89
N ILE A 8 52.26 9.72 22.07
CA ILE A 8 50.94 9.56 22.73
C ILE A 8 49.84 10.22 21.88
N ALA A 9 50.07 11.44 21.39
CA ALA A 9 49.09 12.16 20.56
C ALA A 9 48.78 11.44 19.23
N ASN A 10 49.80 10.89 18.57
CA ASN A 10 49.64 10.10 17.35
C ASN A 10 48.86 8.80 17.61
N PHE A 11 49.10 8.14 18.75
CA PHE A 11 48.39 6.93 19.14
C PHE A 11 46.90 7.22 19.43
N ILE A 12 46.61 8.28 20.19
CA ILE A 12 45.23 8.74 20.44
C ILE A 12 44.53 9.07 19.12
N SER A 13 45.19 9.81 18.23
CA SER A 13 44.64 10.19 16.93
C SER A 13 44.32 8.97 16.05
N GLY A 14 45.19 7.95 16.06
CA GLY A 14 44.97 6.69 15.35
C GLY A 14 43.76 5.91 15.89
N ILE A 15 43.60 5.85 17.23
CA ILE A 15 42.42 5.23 17.85
C ILE A 15 41.15 6.01 17.50
N SER A 16 41.18 7.34 17.61
CA SER A 16 40.04 8.19 17.27
C SER A 16 39.62 8.01 15.81
N LEU A 17 40.56 7.99 14.87
CA LEU A 17 40.28 7.76 13.45
C LEU A 17 39.64 6.38 13.23
N THR A 18 40.13 5.35 13.91
CA THR A 18 39.59 3.99 13.82
C THR A 18 38.16 3.94 14.34
N VAL A 19 37.89 4.51 15.52
CA VAL A 19 36.55 4.58 16.11
C VAL A 19 35.60 5.37 15.22
N SER A 20 36.03 6.52 14.68
CA SER A 20 35.24 7.34 13.76
C SER A 20 34.91 6.60 12.46
N THR A 21 35.85 5.82 11.91
CA THR A 21 35.62 5.05 10.68
C THR A 21 34.63 3.90 10.92
N VAL A 22 34.78 3.20 12.04
CA VAL A 22 33.86 2.10 12.43
C VAL A 22 32.45 2.64 12.69
N THR A 23 32.32 3.74 13.42
CA THR A 23 31.01 4.36 13.69
C THR A 23 30.36 4.86 12.41
N LEU A 24 31.12 5.48 11.50
CA LEU A 24 30.62 5.89 10.18
C LEU A 24 30.10 4.69 9.36
N TYR A 25 30.84 3.58 9.35
CA TYR A 25 30.41 2.35 8.68
C TYR A 25 29.08 1.82 9.23
N PHE A 26 28.95 1.72 10.56
CA PHE A 26 27.70 1.29 11.19
C PHE A 26 26.55 2.26 10.92
N PHE A 27 26.79 3.57 10.95
CA PHE A 27 25.78 4.58 10.65
C PHE A 27 25.24 4.47 9.22
N ILE A 28 26.12 4.29 8.23
CA ILE A 28 25.72 4.10 6.83
C ILE A 28 24.90 2.82 6.68
N ARG A 29 25.33 1.73 7.31
CA ARG A 29 24.60 0.45 7.27
C ARG A 29 23.23 0.55 7.94
N ASP A 30 23.13 1.21 9.08
CA ASP A 30 21.88 1.38 9.82
C ASP A 30 20.90 2.27 9.05
N ARG A 31 21.39 3.32 8.39
CA ARG A 31 20.56 4.19 7.54
C ARG A 31 19.83 3.41 6.44
N SER A 32 20.48 2.42 5.83
CA SER A 32 19.81 1.57 4.84
C SER A 32 18.67 0.77 5.46
N LYS A 33 18.89 0.14 6.62
CA LYS A 33 17.84 -0.59 7.35
C LYS A 33 16.66 0.31 7.72
N GLN A 34 16.93 1.52 8.19
CA GLN A 34 15.90 2.50 8.54
C GLN A 34 15.04 2.88 7.31
N LYS A 35 15.66 3.08 6.15
CA LYS A 35 14.92 3.34 4.89
C LYS A 35 13.98 2.19 4.53
N TYR A 36 14.45 0.95 4.61
CA TYR A 36 13.63 -0.23 4.36
C TYR A 36 12.49 -0.35 5.38
N ALA A 37 12.76 -0.09 6.66
CA ALA A 37 11.74 -0.11 7.70
C ALA A 37 10.63 0.91 7.45
N ILE A 38 10.97 2.15 7.05
CA ILE A 38 10.00 3.19 6.71
C ILE A 38 9.17 2.78 5.49
N ALA A 39 9.80 2.26 4.44
CA ALA A 39 9.09 1.83 3.23
C ALA A 39 8.13 0.66 3.49
N ASN A 40 8.55 -0.30 4.30
CA ASN A 40 7.73 -1.44 4.69
C ASN A 40 6.56 -1.01 5.59
N GLU A 41 6.79 -0.09 6.52
CA GLU A 41 5.74 0.44 7.38
C GLU A 41 4.70 1.23 6.57
N TYR A 42 5.13 2.06 5.62
CA TYR A 42 4.22 2.73 4.68
C TYR A 42 3.39 1.71 3.87
N THR A 43 4.04 0.68 3.33
CA THR A 43 3.38 -0.42 2.59
C THR A 43 2.33 -1.12 3.44
N LYS A 44 2.66 -1.44 4.70
CA LYS A 44 1.74 -2.07 5.64
C LYS A 44 0.52 -1.18 5.93
N GLN A 45 0.74 0.10 6.24
CA GLN A 45 -0.33 1.04 6.53
C GLN A 45 -1.25 1.26 5.31
N LEU A 46 -0.67 1.35 4.11
CA LEU A 46 -1.42 1.48 2.86
C LEU A 46 -2.28 0.24 2.58
N LEU A 47 -1.72 -0.96 2.79
CA LEU A 47 -2.44 -2.23 2.63
C LEU A 47 -3.57 -2.37 3.66
N GLU A 48 -3.33 -1.97 4.91
CA GLU A 48 -4.35 -1.98 5.96
C GLU A 48 -5.51 -1.03 5.63
N TRP A 49 -5.20 0.20 5.21
CA TRP A 49 -6.22 1.16 4.77
C TRP A 49 -7.00 0.64 3.55
N HIS A 50 -6.33 0.04 2.57
CA HIS A 50 -6.98 -0.59 1.42
C HIS A 50 -7.94 -1.71 1.86
N SER A 51 -7.49 -2.60 2.74
CA SER A 51 -8.30 -3.70 3.27
C SER A 51 -9.56 -3.20 3.97
N MET A 52 -9.42 -2.21 4.87
CA MET A 52 -10.56 -1.60 5.56
C MET A 52 -11.54 -0.92 4.58
N THR A 53 -11.03 -0.31 3.52
CA THR A 53 -11.85 0.35 2.50
C THR A 53 -12.62 -0.66 1.65
N VAL A 54 -11.94 -1.71 1.19
CA VAL A 54 -12.55 -2.79 0.39
C VAL A 54 -13.62 -3.53 1.19
N GLU A 55 -13.40 -3.78 2.48
CA GLU A 55 -14.40 -4.38 3.36
C GLU A 55 -15.72 -3.58 3.35
N VAL A 56 -15.63 -2.26 3.46
CA VAL A 56 -16.81 -1.37 3.41
C VAL A 56 -17.48 -1.42 2.03
N LEU A 57 -16.70 -1.37 0.95
CA LEU A 57 -17.25 -1.44 -0.42
C LEU A 57 -17.98 -2.76 -0.68
N ILE A 58 -17.44 -3.89 -0.22
CA ILE A 58 -18.07 -5.21 -0.35
C ILE A 58 -19.40 -5.25 0.41
N LYS A 59 -19.43 -4.73 1.65
CA LYS A 59 -20.66 -4.67 2.46
C LYS A 59 -21.72 -3.74 1.86
N LEU A 60 -21.31 -2.60 1.28
CA LEU A 60 -22.23 -1.73 0.56
C LEU A 60 -22.81 -2.42 -0.68
N ARG A 61 -21.99 -3.21 -1.38
CA ARG A 61 -22.40 -3.94 -2.59
C ARG A 61 -23.32 -5.13 -2.30
N SER A 62 -23.25 -5.75 -1.11
CA SER A 62 -24.09 -6.92 -0.80
C SER A 62 -25.57 -6.58 -0.66
N CYS A 63 -25.95 -5.28 -0.68
CA CYS A 63 -27.34 -4.80 -0.75
C CYS A 63 -28.28 -5.22 0.38
N SER A 64 -27.79 -6.00 1.35
CA SER A 64 -28.53 -6.52 2.49
C SER A 64 -28.25 -5.74 3.78
N ALA A 65 -27.56 -4.61 3.69
CA ALA A 65 -27.04 -3.92 4.86
C ALA A 65 -28.14 -3.08 5.53
N GLU A 66 -28.68 -3.58 6.65
CA GLU A 66 -29.53 -2.81 7.59
C GLU A 66 -28.86 -1.52 8.09
N ASN A 67 -27.55 -1.35 7.85
CA ASN A 67 -26.72 -0.21 8.29
C ASN A 67 -26.06 0.55 7.12
N LYS A 68 -26.78 0.76 6.01
CA LYS A 68 -26.25 1.47 4.82
C LYS A 68 -25.63 2.83 5.17
N GLU A 69 -26.29 3.64 5.99
CA GLU A 69 -25.81 4.97 6.38
C GLU A 69 -24.49 4.91 7.17
N ASP A 70 -24.36 3.94 8.09
CA ASP A 70 -23.09 3.70 8.81
C ASP A 70 -21.97 3.32 7.83
N LEU A 71 -22.25 2.41 6.89
CA LEU A 71 -21.26 2.01 5.89
C LEU A 71 -20.86 3.16 4.97
N LEU A 72 -21.79 4.02 4.58
CA LEU A 72 -21.51 5.24 3.82
C LEU A 72 -20.64 6.22 4.63
N SER A 73 -20.96 6.42 5.92
CA SER A 73 -20.15 7.22 6.83
C SER A 73 -18.72 6.68 6.97
N ARG A 74 -18.58 5.35 7.10
CA ARG A 74 -17.29 4.67 7.13
C ARG A 74 -16.53 4.83 5.82
N LEU A 75 -17.19 4.71 4.67
CA LEU A 75 -16.56 4.95 3.37
C LEU A 75 -16.07 6.40 3.24
N SER A 76 -16.89 7.37 3.67
CA SER A 76 -16.48 8.78 3.73
C SER A 76 -15.26 8.97 4.62
N THR A 77 -15.22 8.32 5.77
CA THR A 77 -14.05 8.33 6.67
C THR A 77 -12.80 7.76 5.99
N GLN A 78 -12.94 6.67 5.22
CA GLN A 78 -11.81 6.09 4.48
C GLN A 78 -11.33 7.00 3.35
N ILE A 79 -12.21 7.73 2.68
CA ILE A 79 -11.83 8.74 1.67
C ILE A 79 -10.99 9.85 2.31
N GLU A 80 -11.40 10.33 3.48
CA GLU A 80 -10.66 11.37 4.21
C GLU A 80 -9.29 10.89 4.69
N LYS A 81 -9.20 9.67 5.24
CA LYS A 81 -7.90 9.03 5.54
C LYS A 81 -7.05 8.85 4.27
N GLY A 82 -7.69 8.50 3.17
CA GLY A 82 -7.05 8.29 1.87
C GLY A 82 -6.29 9.51 1.35
N ARG A 83 -6.69 10.73 1.72
CA ARG A 83 -6.01 11.98 1.30
C ARG A 83 -4.58 12.09 1.81
N PHE A 84 -4.24 11.42 2.91
CA PHE A 84 -2.87 11.40 3.42
C PHE A 84 -1.94 10.50 2.59
N TYR A 85 -2.49 9.47 1.94
CA TYR A 85 -1.75 8.61 1.00
C TYR A 85 -1.80 9.16 -0.43
N PHE A 86 -2.92 9.80 -0.79
CA PHE A 86 -3.26 10.27 -2.13
C PHE A 86 -3.66 11.74 -2.09
N PRO A 87 -2.71 12.66 -1.82
CA PRO A 87 -3.02 14.08 -1.80
C PRO A 87 -3.53 14.55 -3.15
N ASN A 88 -4.29 15.63 -3.12
CA ASN A 88 -4.73 16.29 -4.35
C ASN A 88 -3.51 16.79 -5.15
N ILE A 89 -3.64 16.76 -6.47
CA ILE A 89 -2.61 17.16 -7.44
C ILE A 89 -2.80 18.64 -7.74
N ASN A 90 -1.78 19.44 -7.45
CA ASN A 90 -1.69 20.83 -7.92
C ASN A 90 -1.18 20.85 -9.36
N LYS A 91 -1.90 21.53 -10.26
CA LYS A 91 -1.50 21.76 -11.66
C LYS A 91 -1.06 23.21 -11.93
N ASP A 92 -0.86 23.99 -10.88
CA ASP A 92 -0.45 25.40 -10.91
C ASP A 92 -1.44 26.34 -11.64
N ASP A 93 -2.72 25.96 -11.67
CA ASP A 93 -3.82 26.75 -12.26
C ASP A 93 -4.71 27.45 -11.22
N GLY A 94 -4.37 27.30 -9.94
CA GLY A 94 -5.12 27.88 -8.82
C GLY A 94 -6.45 27.17 -8.53
N PHE A 95 -6.69 25.97 -9.07
CA PHE A 95 -7.93 25.24 -8.83
C PHE A 95 -8.11 24.86 -7.35
N GLY A 96 -9.21 25.30 -6.75
CA GLY A 96 -9.58 24.94 -5.38
C GLY A 96 -8.83 25.71 -4.29
N LEU A 97 -8.14 26.81 -4.61
CA LEU A 97 -7.43 27.64 -3.62
C LEU A 97 -8.35 28.21 -2.51
N GLU A 98 -9.64 28.32 -2.78
CA GLU A 98 -10.66 28.72 -1.81
C GLU A 98 -10.94 27.65 -0.74
N LYS A 99 -10.49 26.41 -0.96
CA LYS A 99 -10.74 25.27 -0.06
C LYS A 99 -9.62 25.14 0.99
N PRO A 100 -9.87 24.41 2.10
CA PRO A 100 -8.81 24.07 3.05
C PRO A 100 -7.70 23.24 2.40
N THR A 101 -6.47 23.33 2.91
CA THR A 101 -5.23 22.80 2.30
C THR A 101 -5.35 21.37 1.75
N ALA A 102 -5.95 20.43 2.50
CA ALA A 102 -6.09 19.03 2.08
C ALA A 102 -7.07 18.79 0.91
N TYR A 103 -7.80 19.83 0.48
CA TYR A 103 -8.83 19.78 -0.56
C TYR A 103 -8.52 20.70 -1.76
N GLN A 104 -7.41 21.44 -1.72
CA GLN A 104 -6.97 22.29 -2.83
C GLN A 104 -6.44 21.42 -3.98
N GLY A 105 -6.60 21.82 -5.24
CA GLY A 105 -6.18 21.03 -6.41
C GLY A 105 -7.14 19.91 -6.82
N TYR A 106 -6.68 19.06 -7.74
CA TYR A 106 -7.46 17.96 -8.32
C TYR A 106 -7.38 16.70 -7.46
N ARG A 107 -8.52 16.07 -7.16
CA ARG A 107 -8.52 14.82 -6.40
C ARG A 107 -7.73 13.74 -7.14
N ASN A 108 -6.95 12.96 -6.40
CA ASN A 108 -6.27 11.81 -6.95
C ASN A 108 -7.30 10.78 -7.47
N LEU A 109 -7.04 10.21 -8.66
CA LEU A 109 -7.93 9.26 -9.33
C LEU A 109 -8.33 8.07 -8.43
N THR A 110 -7.39 7.57 -7.61
CA THR A 110 -7.67 6.50 -6.64
C THR A 110 -8.81 6.86 -5.68
N LEU A 111 -8.85 8.10 -5.21
CA LEU A 111 -9.91 8.57 -4.34
C LEU A 111 -11.19 8.91 -5.12
N ASP A 112 -11.09 9.30 -6.40
CA ASP A 112 -12.27 9.51 -7.23
C ASP A 112 -13.09 8.22 -7.39
N PHE A 113 -12.45 7.06 -7.56
CA PHE A 113 -13.18 5.77 -7.60
C PHE A 113 -14.00 5.53 -6.32
N LEU A 114 -13.46 5.90 -5.16
CA LEU A 114 -14.15 5.79 -3.87
C LEU A 114 -15.30 6.79 -3.75
N VAL A 115 -15.09 8.04 -4.17
CA VAL A 115 -16.13 9.08 -4.17
C VAL A 115 -17.26 8.73 -5.12
N TYR A 116 -16.96 8.20 -6.32
CA TYR A 116 -17.97 7.70 -7.24
C TYR A 116 -18.74 6.52 -6.63
N SER A 117 -18.05 5.59 -5.97
CA SER A 117 -18.69 4.48 -5.25
C SER A 117 -19.63 4.99 -4.15
N TYR A 118 -19.19 5.95 -3.33
CA TYR A 118 -20.03 6.59 -2.31
C TYR A 118 -21.29 7.20 -2.92
N ASN A 119 -21.14 7.98 -4.00
CA ASN A 119 -22.26 8.62 -4.68
C ASN A 119 -23.24 7.61 -5.28
N LEU A 120 -22.70 6.51 -5.83
CA LEU A 120 -23.48 5.43 -6.42
C LEU A 120 -24.38 4.78 -5.37
N PHE A 121 -23.80 4.40 -4.23
CA PHE A 121 -24.54 3.78 -3.14
C PHE A 121 -25.47 4.76 -2.42
N ASN A 122 -25.10 6.03 -2.27
CA ASN A 122 -25.94 7.03 -1.61
C ASN A 122 -27.25 7.29 -2.38
N LYS A 123 -27.15 7.54 -3.70
CA LYS A 123 -28.29 8.04 -4.49
C LYS A 123 -29.20 6.96 -5.08
N LYS A 124 -28.74 5.72 -5.18
CA LYS A 124 -29.39 4.71 -6.03
C LYS A 124 -29.64 3.40 -5.31
N ASN A 125 -30.53 2.59 -5.88
CA ASN A 125 -30.69 1.21 -5.46
C ASN A 125 -29.44 0.43 -5.91
N CYS A 126 -28.81 -0.27 -4.98
CA CYS A 126 -27.48 -0.84 -5.22
C CYS A 126 -27.49 -2.01 -6.23
N GLN A 127 -28.64 -2.67 -6.42
CA GLN A 127 -28.81 -3.73 -7.42
C GLN A 127 -28.55 -3.22 -8.84
N ASP A 128 -29.07 -2.04 -9.19
CA ASP A 128 -29.06 -1.53 -10.58
C ASP A 128 -27.65 -1.18 -11.07
N PHE A 129 -26.70 -1.02 -10.15
CA PHE A 129 -25.33 -0.59 -10.45
C PHE A 129 -24.28 -1.51 -9.86
N HIS A 130 -24.64 -2.75 -9.55
CA HIS A 130 -23.73 -3.75 -8.99
C HIS A 130 -22.45 -3.87 -9.83
N ASP A 131 -22.57 -4.06 -11.13
CA ASP A 131 -21.41 -4.22 -12.03
C ASP A 131 -20.53 -2.97 -12.08
N HIS A 132 -21.14 -1.79 -12.09
CA HIS A 132 -20.40 -0.53 -12.03
C HIS A 132 -19.62 -0.41 -10.72
N ALA A 133 -20.21 -0.79 -9.59
CA ALA A 133 -19.53 -0.80 -8.29
C ALA A 133 -18.37 -1.82 -8.26
N VAL A 134 -18.53 -2.98 -8.91
CA VAL A 134 -17.46 -3.97 -9.06
C VAL A 134 -16.29 -3.40 -9.85
N ILE A 135 -16.58 -2.72 -10.98
CA ILE A 135 -15.55 -2.08 -11.81
C ILE A 135 -14.79 -1.03 -10.98
N LEU A 136 -15.50 -0.11 -10.31
CA LEU A 136 -14.87 0.92 -9.48
C LEU A 136 -13.97 0.33 -8.38
N GLN A 137 -14.42 -0.74 -7.71
CA GLN A 137 -13.61 -1.41 -6.67
C GLN A 137 -12.36 -2.07 -7.27
N ARG A 138 -12.47 -2.67 -8.46
CA ARG A 138 -11.34 -3.30 -9.16
C ARG A 138 -10.31 -2.26 -9.58
N GLU A 139 -10.75 -1.14 -10.16
CA GLU A 139 -9.86 -0.03 -10.54
C GLU A 139 -9.18 0.60 -9.32
N PHE A 140 -9.93 0.83 -8.24
CA PHE A 140 -9.36 1.25 -6.96
C PHE A 140 -8.26 0.29 -6.48
N THR A 141 -8.55 -1.01 -6.47
CA THR A 141 -7.58 -2.03 -6.04
C THR A 141 -6.38 -2.10 -6.98
N SER A 142 -6.58 -1.97 -8.29
CA SER A 142 -5.54 -1.95 -9.31
C SER A 142 -4.54 -0.82 -9.07
N ASN A 143 -5.03 0.39 -8.78
CA ASN A 143 -4.15 1.53 -8.45
C ASN A 143 -3.29 1.25 -7.21
N ILE A 144 -3.85 0.68 -6.15
CA ILE A 144 -3.07 0.32 -4.95
C ILE A 144 -2.08 -0.80 -5.27
N PHE A 145 -2.50 -1.81 -6.03
CA PHE A 145 -1.64 -2.92 -6.44
C PHE A 145 -0.41 -2.45 -7.23
N GLN A 146 -0.57 -1.46 -8.11
CA GLN A 146 0.54 -0.85 -8.85
C GLN A 146 1.55 -0.14 -7.95
N ILE A 147 1.13 0.38 -6.79
CA ILE A 147 2.01 1.03 -5.82
C ILE A 147 2.74 -0.01 -4.98
N LEU A 148 2.00 -1.01 -4.50
CA LEU A 148 2.53 -2.07 -3.63
C LEU A 148 3.44 -3.05 -4.36
N ARG A 149 3.25 -3.23 -5.68
CA ARG A 149 4.08 -4.10 -6.56
C ARG A 149 4.39 -5.46 -5.92
N PRO A 150 3.38 -6.24 -5.51
CA PRO A 150 3.58 -7.42 -4.66
C PRO A 150 4.48 -8.50 -5.30
N LYS A 151 4.52 -8.59 -6.64
CA LYS A 151 5.45 -9.50 -7.34
C LYS A 151 6.92 -9.13 -7.09
N GLU A 152 7.24 -7.84 -7.16
CA GLU A 152 8.59 -7.34 -6.86
C GLU A 152 8.93 -7.58 -5.40
N LEU A 153 7.99 -7.31 -4.48
CA LEU A 153 8.15 -7.56 -3.05
C LEU A 153 8.42 -9.03 -2.75
N LEU A 154 7.68 -9.97 -3.36
CA LEU A 154 7.91 -11.40 -3.18
C LEU A 154 9.28 -11.85 -3.71
N ASN A 155 9.74 -11.27 -4.81
CA ASN A 155 11.07 -11.54 -5.34
C ASN A 155 12.17 -11.03 -4.41
N GLU A 156 12.00 -9.84 -3.84
CA GLU A 156 12.93 -9.26 -2.86
C GLU A 156 12.98 -10.11 -1.58
N ILE A 157 11.82 -10.49 -1.03
CA ILE A 157 11.74 -11.37 0.13
C ILE A 157 12.43 -12.71 -0.16
N LYS A 158 12.18 -13.31 -1.33
CA LYS A 158 12.84 -14.54 -1.75
C LYS A 158 14.36 -14.37 -1.79
N PHE A 159 14.87 -13.29 -2.40
CA PHE A 159 16.31 -13.00 -2.46
C PHE A 159 16.94 -12.84 -1.06
N LEU A 160 16.20 -12.27 -0.11
CA LEU A 160 16.70 -12.01 1.24
C LEU A 160 16.60 -13.22 2.19
N THR A 161 15.68 -14.15 1.94
CA THR A 161 15.33 -15.22 2.90
C THR A 161 15.55 -16.62 2.36
N ASP A 162 15.82 -16.77 1.07
CA ASP A 162 15.89 -18.04 0.34
C ASP A 162 14.61 -18.90 0.45
N LYS A 163 13.48 -18.30 0.82
CA LYS A 163 12.19 -18.98 0.99
C LYS A 163 11.20 -18.61 -0.11
N PHE A 164 10.39 -19.59 -0.52
CA PHE A 164 9.27 -19.40 -1.44
C PHE A 164 7.98 -19.20 -0.65
N TYR A 165 7.24 -18.15 -0.97
CA TYR A 165 6.02 -17.76 -0.24
C TYR A 165 4.73 -17.87 -1.07
N ALA A 166 4.83 -18.17 -2.37
CA ALA A 166 3.70 -18.41 -3.26
C ALA A 166 4.07 -19.43 -4.33
N SER A 167 3.15 -20.35 -4.66
CA SER A 167 3.28 -21.21 -5.85
C SER A 167 2.85 -20.43 -7.10
N ASN A 168 3.47 -20.72 -8.23
CA ASN A 168 3.11 -20.13 -9.53
C ASN A 168 2.02 -20.97 -10.25
N GLU A 169 1.21 -21.71 -9.51
CA GLU A 169 0.21 -22.61 -10.07
C GLU A 169 -1.10 -21.86 -10.29
N ILE A 170 -1.67 -21.99 -11.48
CA ILE A 170 -3.04 -21.54 -11.76
C ILE A 170 -4.03 -22.68 -11.57
N PHE A 171 -5.32 -22.36 -11.48
CA PHE A 171 -6.37 -23.37 -11.29
C PHE A 171 -6.37 -24.40 -12.43
N GLU A 172 -6.10 -23.97 -13.65
CA GLU A 172 -5.94 -24.85 -14.80
C GLU A 172 -4.77 -25.83 -14.65
N ASP A 173 -3.64 -25.41 -14.07
CA ASP A 173 -2.50 -26.30 -13.80
C ASP A 173 -2.90 -27.37 -12.78
N PHE A 174 -3.64 -26.99 -11.74
CA PHE A 174 -4.18 -27.91 -10.75
C PHE A 174 -5.12 -28.94 -11.41
N LEU A 175 -6.08 -28.48 -12.21
CA LEU A 175 -7.00 -29.37 -12.92
C LEU A 175 -6.29 -30.31 -13.89
N SER A 176 -5.23 -29.87 -14.56
CA SER A 176 -4.46 -30.74 -15.46
C SER A 176 -3.73 -31.88 -14.75
N LYS A 177 -3.47 -31.74 -13.44
CA LYS A 177 -2.75 -32.71 -12.61
C LYS A 177 -3.68 -33.69 -11.90
N GLU A 178 -4.96 -33.36 -11.76
CA GLU A 178 -5.90 -34.12 -10.93
C GLU A 178 -6.81 -35.04 -11.76
N ALA A 179 -6.85 -36.33 -11.40
CA ALA A 179 -7.66 -37.34 -12.10
C ALA A 179 -9.19 -37.07 -12.03
N ASN A 180 -9.63 -36.22 -11.09
CA ASN A 180 -11.05 -35.89 -10.84
C ASN A 180 -11.44 -34.48 -11.33
N ALA A 181 -10.65 -33.86 -12.23
CA ALA A 181 -10.87 -32.49 -12.73
C ALA A 181 -12.28 -32.23 -13.30
N GLN A 182 -13.00 -33.26 -13.71
CA GLN A 182 -14.36 -33.21 -14.25
C GLN A 182 -15.39 -32.63 -13.25
N ILE A 183 -15.15 -32.72 -11.94
CA ILE A 183 -16.04 -32.17 -10.90
C ILE A 183 -16.06 -30.63 -10.93
N PHE A 184 -14.95 -30.01 -11.36
CA PHE A 184 -14.75 -28.56 -11.29
C PHE A 184 -15.07 -27.82 -12.59
N THR A 185 -15.28 -28.53 -13.71
CA THR A 185 -15.53 -27.93 -15.03
C THR A 185 -16.96 -27.45 -15.25
N HIS A 186 -17.90 -27.69 -14.33
CA HIS A 186 -19.33 -27.38 -14.49
C HIS A 186 -19.77 -25.93 -14.17
N HIS A 187 -18.83 -25.02 -13.87
CA HIS A 187 -19.16 -23.63 -13.46
C HIS A 187 -18.69 -22.53 -14.42
N LYS A 188 -18.22 -22.85 -15.64
CA LYS A 188 -18.00 -21.83 -16.68
C LYS A 188 -19.27 -21.69 -17.55
N SER A 189 -20.25 -20.92 -17.09
CA SER A 189 -21.32 -20.35 -17.92
C SER A 189 -21.45 -18.86 -17.66
#